data_AF-A0A968I8G0-F1
#
_entry.id   AF-A0A968I8G0-F1
#
_cell.length_a   1.000
_cell.length_b   1.000
_cell.length_c   1.000
_cell.angle_alpha   90.00
_cell.angle_beta   90.00
_cell.angle_gamma   90.00
#
_symmetry.space_group_name_H-M   'P 1'
#
loop_
_entity.id
_entity.type
_entity.pdbx_description
1 polymer ?
#
loop_
_entity_poly.entity_id
_entity_poly.type
_entity_poly.pdbx_seq_one_letter_code
_entity_poly.pdbx_strand_id
1 'polypeptide(L)'
;MAEKSKPKTIQRVLIIVASAAFLGTLVVPIVEMFSNVSQPANNTETPDNTAAYEQLQQKATGYEEVLKREPNNPKALNELAKTRYQMYQLTKSDEDLKKMVDPLEKLVKLYPEQKELKALLEQVKMQVSQANQPPKPESKK
;
A
#
# COMPACT_ATOMS: atom_id res chain seq x y z
N MET A 1 67.85 -7.41 30.88
CA MET A 1 67.03 -8.61 30.68
C MET A 1 65.69 -8.22 30.07
N ALA A 2 65.36 -8.85 28.94
CA ALA A 2 64.04 -9.18 28.36
C ALA A 2 63.06 -8.07 27.91
N GLU A 3 62.93 -8.00 26.57
CA GLU A 3 61.78 -7.55 25.78
C GLU A 3 60.46 -8.26 26.14
N LYS A 4 59.31 -7.61 25.90
CA LYS A 4 58.27 -8.18 25.02
C LYS A 4 57.24 -7.16 24.53
N SER A 5 56.97 -7.27 23.23
CA SER A 5 56.18 -6.39 22.37
C SER A 5 54.65 -6.54 22.50
N LYS A 6 53.98 -5.39 22.27
CA LYS A 6 52.54 -5.08 22.08
C LYS A 6 51.66 -6.20 21.49
N PRO A 7 50.34 -6.17 21.82
CA PRO A 7 49.31 -6.53 20.84
C PRO A 7 48.27 -5.41 20.66
N LYS A 8 48.57 -4.39 19.84
CA LYS A 8 47.60 -3.33 19.48
C LYS A 8 46.44 -3.83 18.59
N THR A 9 46.57 -5.01 17.99
CA THR A 9 45.58 -5.62 17.10
C THR A 9 44.50 -6.39 17.86
N ILE A 10 44.85 -7.10 18.94
CA ILE A 10 43.88 -7.83 19.77
C ILE A 10 42.90 -6.87 20.45
N GLN A 11 43.38 -5.71 20.90
CA GLN A 11 42.52 -4.66 21.46
C GLN A 11 41.50 -4.12 20.44
N ARG A 12 41.88 -4.04 19.16
CA ARG A 12 41.00 -3.54 18.09
C ARG A 12 39.92 -4.56 17.70
N VAL A 13 40.26 -5.85 17.71
CA VAL A 13 39.29 -6.95 17.48
C VAL A 13 38.30 -7.06 18.64
N LEU A 14 38.77 -6.92 19.89
CA LEU A 14 37.91 -6.91 21.08
C LEU A 14 36.87 -5.78 21.04
N ILE A 15 37.25 -4.59 20.57
CA ILE A 15 36.33 -3.44 20.43
C ILE A 15 35.26 -3.69 19.35
N ILE A 16 35.64 -4.27 18.20
CA ILE A 16 34.69 -4.56 17.13
C ILE A 16 33.69 -5.65 17.55
N VAL A 17 34.16 -6.73 18.19
CA VAL A 17 33.31 -7.82 18.68
C VAL A 17 32.38 -7.34 19.81
N ALA A 18 32.84 -6.48 20.71
CA ALA A 18 32.00 -5.89 21.77
C ALA A 18 30.90 -4.97 21.20
N SER A 19 31.20 -4.19 20.14
CA SER A 19 30.20 -3.33 19.48
C SER A 19 29.13 -4.12 18.72
N ALA A 20 29.50 -5.26 18.11
CA ALA A 20 28.56 -6.15 17.44
C ALA A 20 27.64 -6.90 18.43
N ALA A 21 28.13 -7.20 19.64
CA ALA A 21 27.33 -7.86 20.68
C ALA A 21 26.30 -6.92 21.35
N PHE A 22 26.55 -5.61 21.42
CA PHE A 22 25.63 -4.64 22.04
C PHE A 22 24.46 -4.22 21.13
N LEU A 23 24.60 -4.34 19.80
CA LEU A 23 23.52 -4.05 18.84
C LEU A 23 22.48 -5.18 18.71
N GLY A 24 22.69 -6.31 19.40
CA GLY A 24 21.79 -7.47 19.35
C GLY A 24 20.73 -7.54 20.45
N THR A 25 20.74 -6.67 21.46
CA THR A 25 19.99 -6.90 22.72
C THR A 25 18.97 -5.83 23.12
N LEU A 26 18.56 -4.93 22.22
CA LEU A 26 17.54 -3.91 22.54
C LEU A 26 16.17 -4.04 21.85
N VAL A 27 15.90 -5.11 21.10
CA VAL A 27 14.65 -5.19 20.31
C VAL A 27 13.57 -6.11 20.92
N VAL A 28 13.77 -6.75 22.09
CA VAL A 28 12.92 -7.92 22.44
C VAL A 28 12.08 -7.88 23.73
N PRO A 29 12.18 -6.97 24.73
CA PRO A 29 11.14 -6.95 25.77
C PRO A 29 10.51 -5.57 26.02
N ILE A 30 10.01 -4.91 24.96
CA ILE A 30 8.97 -3.86 25.11
C ILE A 30 7.66 -4.27 24.40
N VAL A 31 7.67 -5.34 23.59
CA VAL A 31 6.46 -5.85 22.93
C VAL A 31 5.53 -6.59 23.91
N GLU A 32 6.06 -7.09 25.04
CA GLU A 32 5.26 -7.83 26.03
C GLU A 32 4.34 -6.95 26.89
N MET A 33 4.42 -5.62 26.85
CA MET A 33 3.53 -4.76 27.66
C MET A 33 2.20 -4.42 26.97
N PHE A 34 2.04 -4.75 25.69
CA PHE A 34 0.77 -4.63 24.95
C PHE A 34 0.03 -5.97 24.81
N SER A 35 0.52 -7.03 25.48
CA SER A 35 0.04 -8.42 25.42
C SER A 35 -1.33 -8.70 26.06
N ASN A 36 -2.22 -7.70 26.11
CA ASN A 36 -3.65 -7.88 26.41
C ASN A 36 -4.58 -7.63 25.20
N VAL A 37 -4.05 -7.52 23.98
CA VAL A 37 -4.86 -7.62 22.76
C VAL A 37 -4.41 -8.85 22.00
N SER A 38 -5.27 -9.86 22.04
CA SER A 38 -5.12 -11.20 21.49
C SER A 38 -4.49 -11.25 20.10
N GLN A 39 -3.45 -12.07 19.93
CA GLN A 39 -3.13 -12.73 18.66
C GLN A 39 -2.13 -13.87 18.89
N PRO A 40 -2.45 -15.13 18.53
CA PRO A 40 -1.44 -16.16 18.37
C PRO A 40 -0.98 -16.27 16.90
N ALA A 41 0.27 -16.72 16.79
CA ALA A 41 0.91 -17.41 15.67
C ALA A 41 1.57 -16.58 14.55
N ASN A 42 2.90 -16.72 14.52
CA ASN A 42 3.76 -16.71 13.33
C ASN A 42 3.07 -17.28 12.09
N ASN A 43 3.11 -16.54 10.98
CA ASN A 43 3.37 -17.11 9.66
C ASN A 43 4.01 -16.02 8.78
N THR A 44 5.04 -16.42 8.05
CA THR A 44 5.55 -15.65 6.91
C THR A 44 4.54 -15.84 5.79
N GLU A 45 3.51 -15.00 5.73
CA GLU A 45 2.44 -15.10 4.73
C GLU A 45 2.76 -14.20 3.55
N THR A 46 2.89 -14.82 2.38
CA THR A 46 2.53 -14.21 1.10
C THR A 46 1.30 -13.31 1.31
N PRO A 47 1.26 -12.05 0.86
CA PRO A 47 0.09 -11.22 1.09
C PRO A 47 -1.14 -11.94 0.54
N ASP A 48 -2.04 -12.35 1.44
CA ASP A 48 -3.33 -12.88 1.05
C ASP A 48 -4.10 -11.71 0.43
N ASN A 49 -4.09 -11.68 -0.91
CA ASN A 49 -4.78 -10.66 -1.68
C ASN A 49 -6.26 -10.56 -1.30
N THR A 50 -6.85 -11.63 -0.76
CA THR A 50 -8.22 -11.67 -0.23
C THR A 50 -8.37 -10.78 0.99
N ALA A 51 -7.53 -10.96 2.02
CA ALA A 51 -7.56 -10.14 3.23
C ALA A 51 -7.25 -8.66 2.92
N ALA A 52 -6.29 -8.41 2.02
CA ALA A 52 -5.97 -7.05 1.57
C ALA A 52 -7.15 -6.40 0.82
N TYR A 53 -7.84 -7.15 -0.04
CA TYR A 53 -9.01 -6.67 -0.76
C TYR A 53 -10.17 -6.35 0.18
N GLU A 54 -10.46 -7.20 1.17
CA GLU A 54 -11.50 -6.95 2.17
C GLU A 54 -11.26 -5.66 2.97
N GLN A 55 -10.01 -5.42 3.38
CA GLN A 55 -9.63 -4.17 4.06
C GLN A 55 -9.86 -2.93 3.18
N LEU A 56 -9.54 -3.02 1.88
CA LEU A 56 -9.79 -1.93 0.94
C LEU A 56 -11.29 -1.75 0.69
N GLN A 57 -12.07 -2.82 0.61
CA GLN A 57 -13.52 -2.75 0.47
C GLN A 57 -14.15 -2.04 1.66
N GLN A 58 -13.74 -2.35 2.89
CA GLN A 58 -14.22 -1.66 4.08
C GLN A 58 -13.87 -0.15 4.06
N LYS A 59 -12.66 0.21 3.62
CA LYS A 59 -12.27 1.62 3.42
C LYS A 59 -13.15 2.31 2.39
N ALA A 60 -13.39 1.66 1.25
CA ALA A 60 -14.26 2.20 0.20
C ALA A 60 -15.66 2.47 0.72
N THR A 61 -16.26 1.52 1.45
CA THR A 61 -17.56 1.71 2.11
C THR A 61 -17.53 2.86 3.12
N GLY A 62 -16.47 2.98 3.93
CA GLY A 62 -16.32 4.10 4.85
C GLY A 62 -16.32 5.47 4.15
N TYR A 63 -15.63 5.59 3.01
CA TYR A 63 -15.64 6.81 2.22
C TYR A 63 -16.98 7.06 1.54
N GLU A 64 -17.67 6.02 1.07
CA GLU A 64 -19.03 6.14 0.54
C GLU A 64 -20.01 6.66 1.59
N GLU A 65 -19.91 6.23 2.85
CA GLU A 65 -20.72 6.76 3.95
C GLU A 65 -20.45 8.24 4.22
N VAL A 66 -19.19 8.67 4.14
CA VAL A 66 -18.84 10.10 4.22
C VAL A 66 -19.48 10.86 3.06
N LEU A 67 -19.40 10.35 1.84
CA LEU A 67 -19.94 11.00 0.64
C LEU A 67 -21.48 11.05 0.62
N LYS A 68 -22.17 10.16 1.32
CA LYS A 68 -23.63 10.29 1.53
C LYS A 68 -23.98 11.57 2.29
N ARG A 69 -23.12 11.99 3.21
CA ARG A 69 -23.31 13.19 4.04
C ARG A 69 -22.67 14.42 3.39
N GLU A 70 -21.52 14.25 2.79
CA GLU A 70 -20.70 15.29 2.18
C GLU A 70 -20.37 14.94 0.72
N PRO A 71 -21.34 15.05 -0.21
CA PRO A 71 -21.20 14.53 -1.58
C PRO A 71 -20.08 15.19 -2.40
N ASN A 72 -19.64 16.37 -1.98
CA ASN A 72 -18.59 17.16 -2.63
C ASN A 72 -17.30 17.21 -1.79
N ASN A 73 -17.14 16.34 -0.78
CA ASN A 73 -15.91 16.31 0.01
C ASN A 73 -14.74 15.81 -0.86
N PRO A 74 -13.78 16.68 -1.22
CA PRO A 74 -12.71 16.32 -2.16
C PRO A 74 -11.77 15.26 -1.58
N LYS A 75 -11.60 15.21 -0.25
CA LYS A 75 -10.79 14.20 0.42
C LYS A 75 -11.44 12.83 0.31
N ALA A 76 -12.73 12.72 0.59
CA ALA A 76 -13.45 11.44 0.50
C ALA A 76 -13.54 10.94 -0.95
N LEU A 77 -13.76 11.83 -1.92
CA LEU A 77 -13.74 11.48 -3.34
C LEU A 77 -12.36 10.97 -3.79
N ASN A 78 -11.28 11.65 -3.40
CA ASN A 78 -9.92 11.26 -3.76
C ASN A 78 -9.55 9.91 -3.14
N GLU A 79 -9.79 9.73 -1.85
CA GLU A 79 -9.48 8.49 -1.16
C GLU A 79 -10.33 7.31 -1.65
N LEU A 80 -11.60 7.54 -2.01
CA LEU A 80 -12.43 6.50 -2.64
C LEU A 80 -11.84 6.08 -3.99
N ALA A 81 -11.50 7.03 -4.87
CA ALA A 81 -10.91 6.74 -6.18
C ALA A 81 -9.59 5.95 -6.04
N LYS A 82 -8.71 6.37 -5.12
CA LYS A 82 -7.44 5.68 -4.82
C LYS A 82 -7.67 4.27 -4.28
N THR A 83 -8.62 4.10 -3.37
CA THR A 83 -8.95 2.79 -2.79
C THR A 83 -9.47 1.84 -3.86
N ARG A 84 -10.37 2.30 -4.74
CA ARG A 84 -10.87 1.52 -5.88
C ARG A 84 -9.75 1.14 -6.85
N TYR A 85 -8.81 2.05 -7.12
CA TYR A 85 -7.64 1.73 -7.93
C TYR A 85 -6.76 0.65 -7.30
N GLN A 86 -6.54 0.70 -5.98
CA GLN A 86 -5.81 -0.35 -5.27
C GLN A 86 -6.52 -1.70 -5.35
N MET A 87 -7.85 -1.73 -5.22
CA MET A 87 -8.66 -2.93 -5.41
C MET A 87 -8.49 -3.50 -6.82
N TYR A 88 -8.60 -2.65 -7.85
CA TYR A 88 -8.33 -3.04 -9.23
C TYR A 88 -6.91 -3.59 -9.41
N GLN A 89 -5.89 -3.02 -8.77
CA GLN A 89 -4.53 -3.50 -8.90
C GLN A 89 -4.32 -4.90 -8.27
N LEU A 90 -5.05 -5.21 -7.21
CA LEU A 90 -5.03 -6.53 -6.57
C LEU A 90 -5.80 -7.59 -7.35
N THR A 91 -7.01 -7.26 -7.82
CA THR A 91 -7.94 -8.24 -8.42
C THR A 91 -7.93 -8.25 -9.94
N LYS A 92 -7.47 -7.16 -10.56
CA LYS A 92 -7.66 -6.84 -11.98
C LYS A 92 -9.14 -6.87 -12.39
N SER A 93 -10.05 -6.62 -11.45
CA SER A 93 -11.50 -6.56 -11.70
C SER A 93 -11.89 -5.25 -12.36
N ASP A 94 -12.43 -5.32 -13.56
CA ASP A 94 -12.94 -4.16 -14.30
C ASP A 94 -14.08 -3.44 -13.56
N GLU A 95 -14.76 -4.13 -12.64
CA GLU A 95 -15.81 -3.52 -11.81
C GLU A 95 -15.24 -2.46 -10.86
N ASP A 96 -14.09 -2.71 -10.24
CA ASP A 96 -13.44 -1.73 -9.36
C ASP A 96 -12.94 -0.53 -10.14
N LEU A 97 -12.43 -0.77 -11.34
CA LEU A 97 -12.01 0.29 -12.26
C LEU A 97 -13.20 1.13 -12.74
N LYS A 98 -14.36 0.51 -13.02
CA LYS A 98 -15.62 1.21 -13.34
C LYS A 98 -16.08 2.08 -12.18
N LYS A 99 -16.07 1.56 -10.96
CA LYS A 99 -16.50 2.28 -9.73
C LYS A 99 -15.60 3.47 -9.38
N MET A 100 -14.38 3.54 -9.92
CA MET A 100 -13.48 4.68 -9.78
C MET A 100 -13.88 5.89 -10.65
N VAL A 101 -14.67 5.69 -11.72
CA VAL A 101 -15.02 6.77 -12.66
C VAL A 101 -15.84 7.86 -11.95
N ASP A 102 -16.89 7.49 -11.24
CA ASP A 102 -17.78 8.43 -10.54
C ASP A 102 -17.07 9.41 -9.60
N PRO A 103 -16.21 8.97 -8.66
CA PRO A 103 -15.50 9.91 -7.79
C PRO A 103 -14.53 10.82 -8.57
N LEU A 104 -13.88 10.32 -9.63
CA LEU A 104 -13.02 11.15 -10.49
C LEU A 104 -13.82 12.20 -11.27
N GLU A 105 -14.99 11.85 -11.80
CA GLU A 105 -15.86 12.82 -12.48
C GLU A 105 -16.28 13.95 -11.55
N LYS A 106 -16.63 13.61 -10.30
CA LYS A 106 -16.96 14.61 -9.28
C LYS A 106 -15.76 15.50 -8.96
N LEU A 107 -14.57 14.92 -8.81
CA LEU A 107 -13.35 15.72 -8.63
C LEU A 107 -13.10 16.67 -9.81
N VAL A 108 -13.37 16.25 -11.06
CA VAL A 108 -13.18 17.11 -12.25
C VAL A 108 -14.18 18.26 -12.26
N LYS A 109 -15.41 18.02 -11.81
CA LYS A 109 -16.42 19.06 -11.64
C LYS A 109 -16.04 20.07 -10.55
N LEU A 110 -15.40 19.61 -9.46
CA LEU A 110 -14.94 20.48 -8.37
C LEU A 110 -13.67 21.27 -8.74
N TYR A 111 -12.77 20.68 -9.52
CA TYR A 111 -11.49 21.27 -9.91
C TYR A 111 -11.28 21.24 -11.43
N PRO A 112 -12.09 21.98 -12.21
CA PRO A 112 -12.03 21.95 -13.67
C PRO A 112 -10.72 22.53 -14.23
N GLU A 113 -9.98 23.32 -13.47
CA GLU A 113 -8.67 23.86 -13.88
C GLU A 113 -7.55 22.81 -13.80
N GLN A 114 -7.75 21.71 -13.04
CA GLN A 114 -6.75 20.65 -12.89
C GLN A 114 -6.73 19.74 -14.12
N LYS A 115 -5.83 20.06 -15.06
CA LYS A 115 -5.61 19.29 -16.30
C LYS A 115 -5.23 17.83 -16.02
N GLU A 116 -4.41 17.59 -15.00
CA GLU A 116 -3.97 16.24 -14.60
C GLU A 116 -5.15 15.34 -14.22
N LEU A 117 -6.12 15.90 -13.51
CA LEU A 117 -7.29 15.16 -13.07
C LEU A 117 -8.22 14.81 -14.25
N LYS A 118 -8.35 15.71 -15.24
CA LYS A 118 -9.04 15.42 -16.50
C LYS A 118 -8.35 14.29 -17.27
N ALA A 119 -7.02 14.36 -17.40
CA ALA A 119 -6.24 13.33 -18.08
C ALA A 119 -6.37 11.97 -17.37
N LEU A 120 -6.34 11.94 -16.03
CA LEU A 120 -6.57 10.72 -15.25
C LEU A 120 -7.96 10.14 -15.50
N LEU A 121 -9.01 10.97 -15.50
CA LEU A 121 -10.37 10.52 -15.79
C LEU A 121 -10.49 9.93 -17.20
N GLU A 122 -9.90 10.58 -18.20
CA GLU A 122 -9.88 10.09 -19.58
C GLU A 122 -9.15 8.74 -19.68
N GLN A 123 -8.00 8.61 -19.02
CA GLN A 123 -7.25 7.36 -18.98
C GLN A 123 -8.06 6.22 -18.37
N VAL A 124 -8.71 6.45 -17.22
CA VAL A 124 -9.55 5.44 -16.57
C VAL A 124 -10.73 5.06 -17.46
N LYS A 125 -11.41 6.04 -18.08
CA LYS A 125 -12.51 5.77 -19.02
C LYS A 125 -12.07 4.95 -20.23
N MET A 126 -10.89 5.24 -20.77
CA MET A 126 -10.33 4.46 -21.88
C MET A 126 -10.02 3.02 -21.46
N GLN A 127 -9.44 2.80 -20.29
CA GLN A 127 -9.16 1.45 -19.79
C GLN A 127 -10.45 0.66 -19.54
N VAL A 128 -11.46 1.27 -18.92
CA VAL A 128 -12.79 0.68 -18.75
C VAL A 128 -13.41 0.31 -20.10
N SER A 129 -13.27 1.17 -21.11
CA SER A 129 -13.79 0.91 -22.45
C SER A 129 -13.07 -0.26 -23.13
N GLN A 130 -11.75 -0.35 -23.00
CA GLN A 130 -10.95 -1.46 -23.56
C GLN A 130 -11.28 -2.79 -22.88
N ALA A 131 -11.46 -2.79 -21.57
CA ALA A 131 -11.89 -3.96 -20.81
C ALA A 131 -13.25 -4.52 -21.26
N ASN A 132 -14.15 -3.66 -21.76
CA ASN A 132 -15.45 -4.08 -22.27
C ASN A 132 -15.44 -4.49 -23.76
N GLN A 133 -14.29 -4.40 -24.46
CA GLN A 133 -14.20 -4.86 -25.86
C GLN A 133 -13.94 -6.37 -25.92
N PRO A 134 -14.68 -7.14 -26.75
CA PRO A 134 -14.34 -8.53 -26.98
C PRO A 134 -12.92 -8.63 -27.56
N PRO A 135 -12.16 -9.72 -27.26
CA PRO A 135 -10.81 -9.87 -27.77
C PRO A 135 -10.82 -9.73 -29.29
N LYS A 136 -10.06 -8.73 -29.78
CA LYS A 136 -9.90 -8.47 -31.20
C LYS A 136 -9.43 -9.78 -31.86
N PRO A 137 -10.12 -10.32 -32.89
CA PRO A 137 -9.68 -11.56 -33.51
C PRO A 137 -8.27 -11.36 -34.03
N GLU A 138 -7.33 -12.13 -33.47
CA GLU A 138 -5.97 -12.22 -33.97
C GLU A 138 -6.05 -12.52 -35.47
N SER A 139 -5.65 -11.54 -36.27
CA SER A 139 -5.50 -11.73 -37.70
C SER A 139 -4.33 -12.67 -37.89
N LYS A 140 -4.60 -13.98 -37.93
CA LYS A 140 -3.65 -14.98 -38.39
C LYS A 140 -3.24 -14.58 -39.81
N LYS A 141 -2.02 -14.08 -39.94
CA LYS A 141 -1.33 -13.96 -41.22
C LYS A 141 -0.88 -15.34 -41.69
#